data_AF-A0A9D2T916-F1
#
_entry.id   AF-A0A9D2T916-F1
#
_cell.length_a   1.000
_cell.length_b   1.000
_cell.length_c   1.000
_cell.angle_alpha   90.00
_cell.angle_beta   90.00
_cell.angle_gamma   90.00
#
_symmetry.space_group_name_H-M   'P 1'
#
loop_
_entity.id
_entity.type
_entity.pdbx_description
1 polymer ?
#
loop_
_entity_poly.entity_id
_entity_poly.type
_entity_poly.pdbx_seq_one_letter_code
_entity_poly.pdbx_strand_id
1 'polypeptide(L)'
;MEIRLCCFFVKAKYHRQGIGRKLWEYVLNHSERNVFTVNSSPYAVPVYHKLGFSDTDTEQLADGMRYTPMKFEKIIRKVITSNGENLN
;
A
#
# COMPACT_ATOMS: atom_id res chain seq x y z
N MET A 1 5.88 -3.72 -13.07
CA MET A 1 4.85 -4.71 -12.70
C MET A 1 4.43 -4.42 -11.27
N GLU A 2 3.13 -4.28 -11.03
CA GLU A 2 2.53 -3.89 -9.73
C GLU A 2 2.01 -5.10 -8.96
N ILE A 3 1.89 -4.98 -7.63
CA ILE A 3 1.20 -5.96 -6.78
C ILE A 3 -0.13 -5.39 -6.37
N ARG A 4 -1.22 -6.12 -6.66
CA ARG A 4 -2.54 -5.80 -6.14
C ARG A 4 -2.75 -6.48 -4.80
N LEU A 5 -3.01 -5.69 -3.76
CA LEU A 5 -3.37 -6.20 -2.44
C LEU A 5 -4.86 -6.55 -2.42
N CYS A 6 -5.17 -7.78 -2.07
CA CYS A 6 -6.54 -8.27 -1.85
C CYS A 6 -6.63 -8.91 -0.47
N CYS A 7 -7.83 -8.91 0.13
CA CYS A 7 -8.08 -9.57 1.42
C CYS A 7 -7.17 -9.10 2.58
N PHE A 8 -6.76 -7.83 2.57
CA PHE A 8 -6.00 -7.22 3.66
C PHE A 8 -6.95 -6.71 4.75
N PHE A 9 -7.16 -7.50 5.80
CA PHE A 9 -8.06 -7.15 6.90
C PHE A 9 -7.55 -7.63 8.26
N VAL A 10 -7.91 -6.90 9.31
CA VAL A 10 -7.70 -7.28 10.70
C VAL A 10 -9.09 -7.46 11.33
N LYS A 11 -9.29 -8.50 12.15
CA LYS A 11 -10.56 -8.69 12.87
C LYS A 11 -10.83 -7.48 13.77
N ALA A 12 -12.09 -7.02 13.82
CA ALA A 12 -12.50 -5.79 14.52
C ALA A 12 -11.98 -5.69 15.96
N LYS A 13 -12.04 -6.80 16.72
CA LYS A 13 -11.55 -6.86 18.11
C LYS A 13 -10.05 -6.56 18.28
N TYR A 14 -9.28 -6.56 17.19
CA TYR A 14 -7.85 -6.25 17.20
C TYR A 14 -7.50 -4.96 16.42
N HIS A 15 -8.49 -4.15 16.06
CA HIS A 15 -8.24 -2.84 15.46
C HIS A 15 -7.49 -1.92 16.44
N ARG A 16 -6.78 -0.93 15.88
CA ARG A 16 -6.01 0.09 16.64
C ARG A 16 -4.84 -0.45 17.50
N GLN A 17 -4.48 -1.72 17.35
CA GLN A 17 -3.34 -2.35 18.05
C GLN A 17 -2.06 -2.43 17.19
N GLY A 18 -2.03 -1.74 16.04
CA GLY A 18 -0.87 -1.73 15.13
C GLY A 18 -0.67 -2.99 14.29
N ILE A 19 -1.57 -3.98 14.36
CA ILE A 19 -1.44 -5.24 13.60
C ILE A 19 -1.44 -5.01 12.09
N GLY A 20 -2.33 -4.16 11.57
CA GLY A 20 -2.36 -3.85 10.15
C GLY A 20 -1.05 -3.22 9.67
N ARG A 21 -0.45 -2.33 10.47
CA ARG A 21 0.87 -1.76 10.18
C ARG A 21 1.95 -2.84 10.15
N LYS A 22 2.00 -3.73 11.15
CA LYS A 22 2.98 -4.83 11.17
C LYS A 22 2.84 -5.77 9.96
N LEU A 23 1.61 -6.10 9.57
CA LEU A 23 1.35 -6.91 8.38
C LEU A 23 1.82 -6.18 7.11
N TRP A 24 1.56 -4.88 7.02
CA TRP A 24 2.02 -4.07 5.89
C TRP A 24 3.55 -4.00 5.81
N GLU A 25 4.23 -3.75 6.94
CA GLU A 25 5.69 -3.76 7.03
C GLU A 25 6.29 -5.11 6.63
N TYR A 26 5.65 -6.21 7.04
CA TYR A 26 6.04 -7.54 6.61
C TYR A 26 5.96 -7.70 5.08
N VAL A 27 4.85 -7.29 4.46
CA VAL A 27 4.69 -7.31 2.99
C VAL A 27 5.76 -6.46 2.30
N LEU A 28 6.04 -5.26 2.81
CA LEU A 28 7.05 -4.35 2.24
C LEU A 28 8.48 -4.90 2.29
N ASN A 29 8.80 -5.67 3.33
CA ASN A 29 10.13 -6.24 3.53
C ASN A 29 10.36 -7.51 2.71
N HIS A 30 9.30 -8.23 2.35
CA HIS A 30 9.38 -9.50 1.60
C HIS A 30 8.95 -9.36 0.13
N SER A 31 8.69 -8.14 -0.33
CA SER A 31 8.37 -7.85 -1.73
C SER A 31 9.52 -7.13 -2.41
N GLU A 32 9.93 -7.65 -3.56
CA GLU A 32 10.87 -7.01 -4.49
C GLU A 32 10.19 -5.89 -5.31
N ARG A 33 8.85 -5.80 -5.28
CA ARG A 33 8.09 -4.78 -6.00
C ARG A 33 8.02 -3.49 -5.21
N ASN A 34 8.05 -2.40 -5.96
CA ASN A 34 8.01 -1.05 -5.41
C ASN A 34 6.63 -0.40 -5.51
N VAL A 35 5.69 -0.98 -6.26
CA VAL A 35 4.36 -0.41 -6.47
C VAL A 35 3.31 -1.40 -6.02
N PHE A 36 2.44 -0.93 -5.12
CA PHE A 36 1.33 -1.70 -4.58
C PHE A 36 0.03 -0.94 -4.83
N THR A 37 -1.00 -1.65 -5.27
CA THR A 37 -2.32 -1.08 -5.56
C THR A 37 -3.39 -1.76 -4.71
N VAL A 38 -4.46 -1.02 -4.39
CA VAL A 38 -5.61 -1.54 -3.64
C VAL A 38 -6.88 -0.82 -4.04
N ASN A 39 -8.00 -1.54 -4.08
CA ASN A 39 -9.33 -0.95 -4.11
C ASN A 39 -9.84 -0.86 -2.67
N SER A 40 -9.69 0.31 -2.06
CA SER A 40 -9.99 0.51 -0.65
C SER A 40 -11.48 0.79 -0.44
N SER A 41 -12.13 0.02 0.44
CA SER A 41 -13.47 0.39 0.92
C SER A 41 -13.46 1.78 1.60
N PRO A 42 -14.57 2.53 1.61
CA PRO A 42 -14.60 3.89 2.18
C PRO A 42 -14.13 3.94 3.64
N TYR A 43 -14.44 2.90 4.41
CA TYR A 43 -14.00 2.77 5.81
C TYR A 43 -12.47 2.59 5.96
N ALA A 44 -11.83 1.96 4.98
CA ALA A 44 -10.40 1.64 5.02
C ALA A 44 -9.51 2.75 4.45
N VAL A 45 -10.06 3.72 3.72
CA VAL A 45 -9.31 4.82 3.10
C VAL A 45 -8.41 5.55 4.12
N PRO A 46 -8.90 5.98 5.30
CA PRO A 46 -8.05 6.64 6.30
C PRO A 46 -6.95 5.74 6.86
N VAL A 47 -7.12 4.41 6.80
CA VAL A 47 -6.11 3.45 7.24
C VAL A 47 -4.99 3.38 6.21
N TYR A 48 -5.33 3.23 4.92
CA TYR A 48 -4.34 3.16 3.85
C TYR A 48 -3.56 4.47 3.70
N HIS A 49 -4.18 5.64 3.87
CA HIS A 49 -3.45 6.91 3.93
C HIS A 49 -2.41 6.93 5.06
N LYS A 50 -2.74 6.41 6.25
CA LYS A 50 -1.78 6.31 7.37
C LYS A 50 -0.65 5.32 7.10
N LEU A 51 -0.84 4.40 6.16
CA LEU A 51 0.20 3.47 5.68
C LEU A 51 1.03 4.06 4.53
N GLY A 52 0.68 5.26 4.04
CA GLY A 52 1.40 5.98 2.99
C GLY A 52 0.81 5.81 1.59
N PHE A 53 -0.38 5.21 1.45
CA PHE A 53 -1.05 5.13 0.15
C PHE A 53 -1.67 6.48 -0.22
N SER A 54 -1.66 6.77 -1.52
CA SER A 54 -2.34 7.90 -2.13
C SER A 54 -3.46 7.45 -3.06
N ASP A 55 -4.52 8.24 -3.15
CA ASP A 55 -5.62 7.99 -4.07
C ASP A 55 -5.12 8.13 -5.51
N THR A 56 -5.47 7.18 -6.36
CA THR A 56 -5.21 7.27 -7.81
C THR A 56 -6.39 7.83 -8.57
N ASP A 57 -7.58 7.78 -7.97
CA ASP A 57 -8.82 8.31 -8.51
C ASP A 57 -9.82 8.58 -7.36
N THR A 58 -10.96 9.15 -7.71
CA THR A 58 -12.11 9.38 -6.83
C THR A 58 -12.81 8.07 -6.43
N GLU A 59 -13.72 8.14 -5.45
CA GLU A 59 -14.55 6.99 -5.06
C GLU A 59 -15.40 6.52 -6.26
N GLN A 60 -15.34 5.22 -6.54
CA GLN A 60 -16.07 4.55 -7.62
C GLN A 60 -17.13 3.61 -7.04
N LEU A 61 -18.23 3.42 -7.78
CA LEU A 61 -19.27 2.44 -7.50
C LEU A 61 -19.29 1.41 -8.63
N ALA A 62 -18.86 0.17 -8.36
CA ALA A 62 -18.94 -0.94 -9.31
C ALA A 62 -19.52 -2.17 -8.62
N ASP A 63 -20.38 -2.90 -9.31
CA ASP A 63 -21.01 -4.14 -8.82
C ASP A 63 -21.67 -3.99 -7.42
N GLY A 64 -22.23 -2.80 -7.16
CA GLY A 64 -22.87 -2.47 -5.87
C GLY A 64 -21.90 -2.19 -4.72
N MET A 65 -20.59 -2.18 -4.96
CA MET A 65 -19.57 -1.88 -3.96
C MET A 65 -18.87 -0.55 -4.24
N ARG A 66 -18.74 0.27 -3.20
CA ARG A 66 -17.93 1.49 -3.24
C ARG A 66 -16.48 1.19 -2.92
N TYR A 67 -15.56 1.78 -3.68
CA TYR A 67 -14.14 1.73 -3.39
C TYR A 67 -13.41 2.94 -3.94
N THR A 68 -12.30 3.30 -3.32
CA THR A 68 -11.34 4.29 -3.83
C THR A 68 -10.09 3.53 -4.25
N PRO A 69 -9.66 3.59 -5.51
CA PRO A 69 -8.40 2.99 -5.93
C PRO A 69 -7.23 3.80 -5.37
N MET A 70 -6.26 3.13 -4.79
CA MET A 70 -5.11 3.74 -4.13
C MET A 70 -3.81 3.03 -4.52
N LYS A 71 -2.69 3.75 -4.46
CA LYS A 71 -1.35 3.20 -4.69
C LYS A 71 -0.37 3.56 -3.58
N PHE A 72 0.62 2.70 -3.38
CA PHE A 72 1.81 2.97 -2.57
C PHE A 72 3.05 2.75 -3.42
N GLU A 73 3.98 3.71 -3.37
CA GLU A 73 5.26 3.64 -4.05
C GLU A 73 6.41 3.62 -3.03
N LYS A 74 7.17 2.53 -3.00
CA LYS A 74 8.35 2.37 -2.16
C LYS A 74 9.48 3.25 -2.71
N ILE A 75 9.87 4.27 -1.96
CA ILE A 75 11.01 5.12 -2.31
C ILE A 75 12.30 4.33 -2.08
N ILE A 76 12.93 3.87 -3.15
CA ILE A 76 14.30 3.36 -3.09
C ILE A 76 15.23 4.58 -3.12
N ARG A 77 15.88 4.86 -2.00
CA ARG A 77 17.02 5.79 -2.01
C ARG A 77 18.13 5.12 -2.82
N LYS A 78 18.39 5.61 -4.03
CA LYS A 78 19.61 5.26 -4.75
C LYS A 78 20.78 5.80 -3.93
N VAL A 79 21.62 4.91 -3.43
CA VAL A 79 22.94 5.30 -2.93
C VAL A 79 23.74 5.70 -4.16
N ILE A 80 23.85 7.00 -4.43
CA ILE A 80 24.79 7.51 -5.42
C ILE A 80 26.16 7.41 -4.77
N THR A 81 26.91 6.36 -5.07
CA THR A 81 28.35 6.35 -4.81
C THR A 81 29.00 7.42 -5.69
N SER A 82 29.96 8.15 -5.13
CA SER A 82 30.70 9.26 -5.76
C SER A 82 31.46 8.90 -7.04
N ASN A 83 31.37 7.66 -7.51
CA ASN A 83 32.06 7.14 -8.69
C ASN A 83 31.15 6.91 -9.91
N GLY A 84 29.88 7.34 -9.87
CA GLY A 84 29.05 7.42 -11.09
C GLY A 84 28.56 6.09 -11.69
N GLU A 85 28.85 4.95 -11.08
CA GLU A 85 28.31 3.66 -11.54
C GLU A 85 26.95 3.36 -10.86
N ASN A 86 25.89 3.23 -11.67
CA ASN A 86 24.61 2.65 -11.22
C ASN A 86 24.79 1.13 -11.12
N LEU A 87 24.64 0.57 -9.93
CA LEU A 87 24.44 -0.87 -9.79
C LEU A 87 22.96 -1.17 -10.05
N ASN A 88 22.69 -1.86 -11.17
CA ASN A 88 21.49 -2.68 -11.39
C ASN A 88 21.86 -4.14 -11.14
#